data_AF-A0A4U7EYW1-F1
#
_entry.id   AF-A0A4U7EYW1-F1
#
_cell.length_a   1.000
_cell.length_b   1.000
_cell.length_c   1.000
_cell.angle_alpha   90.00
_cell.angle_beta   90.00
_cell.angle_gamma   90.00
#
_symmetry.space_group_name_H-M   'P 1'
#
loop_
_entity.id
_entity.type
_entity.pdbx_description
1 polymer ?
#
loop_
_entity_poly.entity_id
_entity_poly.type
_entity_poly.pdbx_seq_one_letter_code
_entity_poly.pdbx_strand_id
1 'polypeptide(L)'
;MRQFVVVGHEVPTDPDAISLSDIPGAGRLDLLCRCVSTGVFLSHGIRENVRVHLVVADELTVTFDADTLRHLHPDERNVAARVRDALAAKPDAIGHMPADVSPGVELRRMGLDATLDRIAGDRETNSDGVGHGGTVVQLH
;
A
#
# COMPACT_ATOMS: atom_id res chain seq x y z
N MET A 1 -8.15 -2.60 -14.05
CA MET A 1 -7.41 -2.17 -12.84
C MET A 1 -6.73 -3.38 -12.21
N ARG A 2 -5.46 -3.26 -11.81
CA ARG A 2 -4.68 -4.32 -11.12
C ARG A 2 -4.41 -3.88 -9.69
N GLN A 3 -4.63 -4.77 -8.73
CA GLN A 3 -4.42 -4.47 -7.32
C GLN A 3 -3.59 -5.59 -6.69
N PHE A 4 -2.58 -5.21 -5.92
CA PHE A 4 -1.70 -6.12 -5.20
C PHE A 4 -1.84 -5.87 -3.71
N VAL A 5 -2.04 -6.92 -2.91
CA VAL A 5 -2.04 -6.86 -1.46
C VAL A 5 -0.82 -7.60 -0.97
N VAL A 6 0.01 -6.94 -0.17
CA VAL A 6 1.24 -7.49 0.40
C VAL A 6 1.18 -7.33 1.90
N VAL A 7 1.39 -8.42 2.64
CA VAL A 7 1.22 -8.46 4.09
C VAL A 7 2.59 -8.43 4.77
N GLY A 8 2.84 -7.40 5.56
CA GLY A 8 4.01 -7.25 6.41
C GLY A 8 3.65 -7.55 7.87
N HIS A 9 3.85 -8.79 8.29
CA HIS A 9 3.50 -9.22 9.65
C HIS A 9 4.38 -8.60 10.74
N GLU A 10 5.66 -8.38 10.45
CA GLU A 10 6.66 -7.94 11.44
C GLU A 10 6.99 -6.45 11.35
N VAL A 11 6.44 -5.74 10.36
CA VAL A 11 6.70 -4.30 10.19
C VAL A 11 6.05 -3.55 11.35
N PRO A 12 6.81 -2.71 12.08
CA PRO A 12 6.26 -1.97 13.21
C PRO A 12 5.25 -0.92 12.72
N THR A 13 4.20 -0.70 13.51
CA THR A 13 3.21 0.37 13.23
C THR A 13 3.63 1.73 13.77
N ASP A 14 4.64 1.77 14.64
CA ASP A 14 5.22 3.01 15.17
C ASP A 14 6.26 3.54 14.16
N PRO A 15 6.08 4.75 13.60
CA PRO A 15 7.04 5.33 12.66
C PRO A 15 8.43 5.53 13.27
N ASP A 16 8.55 5.77 14.58
CA ASP A 16 9.84 6.02 15.24
C ASP A 16 10.68 4.73 15.38
N ALA A 17 10.04 3.57 15.28
CA ALA A 17 10.72 2.28 15.23
C ALA A 17 11.32 1.97 13.84
N ILE A 18 11.03 2.77 12.81
CA ILE A 18 11.53 2.56 11.45
C ILE A 18 12.82 3.35 11.22
N SER A 19 13.95 2.63 11.26
CA SER A 19 15.26 3.16 10.91
C SER A 19 15.50 3.13 9.39
N LEU A 20 15.62 4.30 8.74
CA LEU A 20 15.96 4.37 7.29
C LEU A 20 17.41 3.97 6.96
N SER A 21 18.26 3.82 7.98
CA SER A 21 19.59 3.21 7.84
C SER A 21 19.57 1.69 8.00
N ASP A 22 18.49 1.12 8.52
CA ASP A 22 18.30 -0.32 8.71
C ASP A 22 16.85 -0.74 8.36
N ILE A 23 16.52 -0.59 7.08
CA ILE A 23 15.19 -0.93 6.54
C ILE A 23 14.85 -2.43 6.74
N PRO A 24 15.79 -3.38 6.54
CA PRO A 24 15.51 -4.79 6.83
C PRO A 24 15.22 -5.07 8.31
N GLY A 25 15.88 -4.35 9.23
CA GLY A 25 15.64 -4.44 10.66
C GLY A 25 14.24 -3.97 11.09
N ALA A 26 13.56 -3.18 10.27
CA ALA A 26 12.17 -2.75 10.49
C ALA A 26 11.15 -3.80 10.01
N GLY A 27 11.33 -5.07 10.38
CA GLY A 27 10.39 -6.16 10.06
C GLY A 27 10.33 -6.50 8.58
N ARG A 28 11.48 -6.51 7.90
CA ARG A 28 11.59 -6.74 6.44
C ARG A 28 10.84 -5.74 5.58
N LEU A 29 10.77 -4.47 6.03
CA LEU A 29 10.21 -3.37 5.24
C LEU A 29 10.89 -3.24 3.86
N ASP A 30 12.15 -3.66 3.73
CA ASP A 30 12.89 -3.70 2.46
C ASP A 30 12.14 -4.49 1.38
N LEU A 31 11.50 -5.60 1.76
CA LEU A 31 10.71 -6.42 0.85
C LEU A 31 9.45 -5.71 0.40
N LEU A 32 8.71 -5.09 1.33
CA LEU A 32 7.52 -4.31 0.99
C LEU A 32 7.87 -3.14 0.07
N CYS A 33 8.99 -2.46 0.32
CA CYS A 33 9.48 -1.39 -0.54
C CYS A 33 9.73 -1.88 -1.97
N ARG A 34 10.38 -3.05 -2.14
CA ARG A 34 10.59 -3.67 -3.46
C ARG A 34 9.29 -4.06 -4.13
N CYS A 35 8.30 -4.55 -3.37
CA CYS A 35 6.97 -4.85 -3.88
C CYS A 35 6.27 -3.60 -4.41
N VAL A 36 6.29 -2.48 -3.66
CA VAL A 36 5.77 -1.20 -4.13
C VAL A 36 6.51 -0.75 -5.38
N SER A 37 7.84 -0.69 -5.34
CA SER A 37 8.65 -0.24 -6.48
C SER A 37 8.36 -1.05 -7.75
N THR A 38 8.36 -2.38 -7.65
CA THR A 38 8.07 -3.28 -8.77
C THR A 38 6.62 -3.19 -9.24
N GLY A 39 5.71 -2.96 -8.29
CA GLY A 39 4.29 -2.80 -8.52
C GLY A 39 3.95 -1.54 -9.30
N VAL A 40 4.63 -0.42 -9.03
CA VAL A 40 4.26 0.90 -9.60
C VAL A 40 5.19 1.39 -10.71
N PHE A 41 6.50 1.13 -10.66
CA PHE A 41 7.44 1.71 -11.63
C PHE A 41 7.61 0.88 -12.92
N LEU A 42 7.92 1.60 -13.99
CA LEU A 42 8.43 1.12 -15.27
C LEU A 42 9.79 1.79 -15.52
N SER A 43 10.53 1.34 -16.55
CA SER A 43 11.81 1.95 -16.92
C SER A 43 11.70 3.47 -17.19
N HIS A 44 10.57 3.93 -17.71
CA HIS A 44 10.36 5.33 -18.10
C HIS A 44 9.04 5.92 -17.56
N GLY A 45 8.60 5.48 -16.38
CA GLY A 45 7.40 6.06 -15.78
C GLY A 45 6.77 5.22 -14.68
N ILE A 46 5.49 5.48 -14.44
CA ILE A 46 4.65 4.79 -13.48
C ILE A 46 3.55 4.06 -14.26
N ARG A 47 3.19 2.86 -13.82
CA ARG A 47 2.10 2.06 -14.39
C ARG A 47 0.77 2.76 -14.14
N GLU A 48 -0.12 2.72 -15.12
CA GLU A 48 -1.49 3.19 -14.97
C GLU A 48 -2.40 2.07 -14.42
N ASN A 49 -3.48 2.46 -13.74
CA ASN A 49 -4.51 1.58 -13.22
C ASN A 49 -3.97 0.48 -12.29
N VAL A 50 -2.95 0.81 -11.47
CA VAL A 50 -2.36 -0.08 -10.47
C VAL A 50 -2.52 0.49 -9.07
N ARG A 51 -2.92 -0.36 -8.12
CA ARG A 51 -2.79 -0.09 -6.69
C ARG A 51 -1.95 -1.15 -5.99
N VAL A 52 -1.12 -0.72 -5.06
CA VAL A 52 -0.38 -1.61 -4.15
C VAL A 52 -0.83 -1.29 -2.72
N HIS A 53 -1.31 -2.30 -2.02
CA HIS A 53 -1.76 -2.21 -0.64
C HIS A 53 -0.76 -2.95 0.25
N LEU A 54 -0.18 -2.25 1.22
CA LEU A 54 0.66 -2.84 2.25
C LEU A 54 -0.18 -2.97 3.52
N VAL A 55 -0.49 -4.21 3.91
CA VAL A 55 -1.15 -4.51 5.18
C VAL A 55 -0.05 -4.69 6.22
N VAL A 56 0.04 -3.78 7.18
CA VAL A 56 1.08 -3.72 8.22
C VAL A 56 0.49 -4.18 9.54
N ALA A 57 1.10 -5.22 10.13
CA ALA A 57 0.71 -5.82 11.42
C ALA A 57 -0.77 -6.22 11.52
N ASP A 58 -1.45 -6.44 10.39
CA ASP A 58 -2.90 -6.68 10.32
C ASP A 58 -3.78 -5.58 10.97
N GLU A 59 -3.22 -4.38 11.15
CA GLU A 59 -3.90 -3.24 11.77
C GLU A 59 -4.08 -2.06 10.82
N LEU A 60 -3.11 -1.86 9.94
CA LEU A 60 -3.00 -0.69 9.10
C LEU A 60 -2.84 -1.11 7.64
N THR A 61 -3.42 -0.33 6.74
CA THR A 61 -3.24 -0.53 5.31
C THR A 61 -2.79 0.76 4.65
N VAL A 62 -1.59 0.74 4.07
CA VAL A 62 -1.05 1.83 3.26
C VAL A 62 -1.34 1.50 1.80
N THR A 63 -2.08 2.37 1.10
CA THR A 63 -2.37 2.20 -0.32
C THR A 63 -1.56 3.17 -1.16
N PHE A 64 -0.88 2.64 -2.17
CA PHE A 64 -0.21 3.40 -3.22
C PHE A 64 -1.06 3.34 -4.49
N ASP A 65 -1.63 4.46 -4.91
CA ASP A 65 -2.40 4.61 -6.15
C ASP A 65 -1.53 5.21 -7.25
N ALA A 66 -1.17 4.37 -8.23
CA ALA A 66 -0.22 4.73 -9.27
C ALA A 66 -0.69 5.86 -10.19
N ASP A 67 -2.01 6.07 -10.35
CA ASP A 67 -2.54 7.12 -11.22
C ASP A 67 -2.33 8.53 -10.61
N THR A 68 -2.25 8.59 -9.28
CA THR A 68 -2.14 9.86 -8.54
C THR A 68 -0.81 10.02 -7.79
N LEU A 69 0.06 9.01 -7.80
CA LEU A 69 1.38 9.04 -7.17
C LEU A 69 2.22 10.22 -7.64
N ARG A 70 2.82 10.95 -6.70
CA ARG A 70 3.81 12.02 -6.96
C ARG A 70 4.99 11.92 -6.01
N HIS A 71 6.16 12.36 -6.49
CA HIS A 71 7.40 12.46 -5.71
C HIS A 71 7.78 11.16 -4.99
N LEU A 72 7.55 10.02 -5.64
CA LEU A 72 8.02 8.71 -5.20
C LEU A 72 9.12 8.25 -6.17
N HIS A 73 10.16 7.63 -5.65
CA HIS A 73 11.29 7.11 -6.42
C HIS A 73 11.44 5.59 -6.20
N PRO A 74 12.01 4.84 -7.18
CA PRO A 74 12.07 3.38 -7.11
C PRO A 74 13.08 2.83 -6.09
N ASP A 75 13.86 3.68 -5.42
CA ASP A 75 14.82 3.26 -4.39
C ASP A 75 14.12 2.92 -3.07
N GLU A 76 14.62 1.87 -2.40
CA GLU A 76 14.02 1.33 -1.17
C GLU A 76 13.91 2.40 -0.07
N ARG A 77 14.90 3.28 0.05
CA ARG A 77 14.92 4.32 1.09
C ARG A 77 13.81 5.35 0.89
N ASN A 78 13.56 5.80 -0.34
CA ASN A 78 12.47 6.74 -0.61
C ASN A 78 11.10 6.12 -0.32
N VAL A 79 10.89 4.86 -0.73
CA VAL A 79 9.65 4.14 -0.45
C VAL A 79 9.48 3.89 1.05
N ALA A 80 10.54 3.48 1.76
CA ALA A 80 10.51 3.29 3.21
C ALA A 80 10.20 4.59 3.96
N ALA A 81 10.77 5.72 3.52
CA ALA A 81 10.43 7.03 4.06
C ALA A 81 8.94 7.33 3.85
N ARG A 82 8.38 7.06 2.67
CA ARG A 82 6.95 7.27 2.40
C ARG A 82 6.05 6.36 3.24
N VAL A 83 6.44 5.10 3.47
CA VAL A 83 5.70 4.20 4.38
C VAL A 83 5.75 4.74 5.80
N ARG A 84 6.91 5.18 6.28
CA ARG A 84 7.04 5.79 7.62
C ARG A 84 6.18 7.05 7.77
N ASP A 85 6.17 7.92 6.77
CA ASP A 85 5.31 9.12 6.75
C ASP A 85 3.83 8.73 6.79
N ALA A 86 3.45 7.65 6.07
CA ALA A 86 2.09 7.14 6.10
C ALA A 86 1.70 6.64 7.50
N LEU A 87 2.57 5.87 8.18
CA LEU A 87 2.33 5.40 9.54
C LEU A 87 2.24 6.56 10.54
N ALA A 88 3.02 7.63 10.34
CA ALA A 88 2.94 8.84 11.16
C ALA A 88 1.58 9.56 11.04
N ALA A 89 0.88 9.41 9.91
CA ALA A 89 -0.48 9.91 9.72
C ALA A 89 -1.57 9.03 10.38
N LYS A 90 -1.20 7.96 11.11
CA LYS A 90 -2.14 7.11 11.87
C LYS A 90 -3.15 7.90 12.70
N PRO A 91 -2.78 8.98 13.43
CA PRO A 91 -3.73 9.78 14.21
C PRO A 91 -4.86 10.39 13.38
N ASP A 92 -4.61 10.71 12.11
CA ASP A 92 -5.56 11.37 11.21
C ASP A 92 -6.54 10.38 10.55
N ALA A 93 -6.22 9.08 10.58
CA ALA A 93 -7.11 8.03 10.08
C ALA A 93 -8.15 7.67 11.16
N ILE A 94 -9.42 7.99 10.91
CA ILE A 94 -10.52 7.77 11.85
C ILE A 94 -11.37 6.57 11.40
N GLY A 95 -11.30 5.47 12.15
CA GLY A 95 -11.95 4.22 11.75
C GLY A 95 -11.43 3.75 10.38
N HIS A 96 -12.33 3.46 9.44
CA HIS A 96 -11.98 3.08 8.07
C HIS A 96 -11.81 4.28 7.10
N MET A 97 -11.99 5.51 7.57
CA MET A 97 -11.73 6.69 6.73
C MET A 97 -10.22 6.84 6.53
N PRO A 98 -9.76 7.06 5.29
CA PRO A 98 -8.35 7.22 5.01
C PRO A 98 -7.81 8.55 5.56
N ALA A 99 -6.55 8.53 5.99
CA ALA A 99 -5.73 9.73 6.06
C ALA A 99 -4.99 9.90 4.73
N ASP A 100 -5.10 11.09 4.14
CA ASP A 100 -4.32 11.48 2.97
C ASP A 100 -2.89 11.84 3.40
N VAL A 101 -1.92 11.01 3.03
CA VAL A 101 -0.52 11.17 3.43
C VAL A 101 0.20 12.07 2.42
N SER A 102 0.01 11.76 1.13
CA SER A 102 0.60 12.48 0.01
C SER A 102 -0.14 12.07 -1.27
N PRO A 103 0.05 12.75 -2.42
CA PRO A 103 -0.61 12.35 -3.66
C PRO A 103 -0.36 10.88 -4.00
N GLY A 104 -1.44 10.10 -4.10
CA GLY A 104 -1.42 8.67 -4.35
C GLY A 104 -0.95 7.80 -3.19
N VAL A 105 -0.90 8.32 -1.97
CA VAL A 105 -0.60 7.53 -0.76
C VAL A 105 -1.61 7.86 0.33
N GLU A 106 -2.34 6.85 0.78
CA GLU A 106 -3.33 6.94 1.84
C GLU A 106 -3.12 5.85 2.89
N LEU A 107 -3.46 6.15 4.15
CA LEU A 107 -3.44 5.20 5.25
C LEU A 107 -4.87 4.94 5.75
N ARG A 108 -5.24 3.68 5.95
CA ARG A 108 -6.45 3.28 6.70
C ARG A 108 -6.11 2.45 7.92
N ARG A 109 -6.93 2.54 8.97
CA ARG A 109 -6.89 1.61 10.11
C ARG A 109 -7.76 0.38 9.80
N MET A 110 -7.19 -0.54 9.04
CA MET A 110 -7.83 -1.80 8.67
C MET A 110 -6.78 -2.87 8.39
N GLY A 111 -7.08 -4.10 8.81
CA GLY A 111 -6.29 -5.30 8.52
C GLY A 111 -6.63 -5.92 7.16
N LEU A 112 -6.16 -7.14 6.95
CA LEU A 112 -6.25 -7.88 5.69
C LEU A 112 -7.69 -8.14 5.27
N ASP A 113 -8.52 -8.72 6.14
CA ASP A 113 -9.89 -9.10 5.79
C ASP A 113 -10.71 -7.89 5.32
N ALA A 114 -10.72 -6.81 6.11
CA ALA A 114 -11.40 -5.57 5.76
C ALA A 114 -10.83 -4.92 4.48
N THR A 115 -9.53 -5.07 4.22
CA THR A 115 -8.91 -4.62 2.97
C THR A 115 -9.41 -5.42 1.78
N LEU A 116 -9.47 -6.74 1.89
CA LEU A 116 -9.95 -7.62 0.83
C LEU A 116 -11.43 -7.39 0.55
N ASP A 117 -12.27 -7.26 1.58
CA ASP A 117 -13.70 -6.96 1.45
C ASP A 117 -13.93 -5.64 0.71
N ARG A 118 -13.19 -4.59 1.09
CA ARG A 118 -13.24 -3.29 0.40
C ARG A 118 -12.84 -3.41 -1.07
N ILE A 119 -11.72 -4.09 -1.35
CA ILE A 119 -11.22 -4.27 -2.71
C ILE A 119 -12.19 -5.13 -3.54
N ALA A 120 -12.91 -6.06 -2.93
CA ALA A 120 -14.00 -6.81 -3.56
C ALA A 120 -15.22 -5.93 -3.84
N GLY A 121 -15.66 -5.11 -2.88
CA GLY A 121 -16.79 -4.19 -3.04
C GLY A 121 -16.57 -3.08 -4.09
N ASP A 122 -15.34 -2.56 -4.20
CA ASP A 122 -14.94 -1.61 -5.26
C ASP A 122 -15.12 -2.21 -6.67
N ARG A 123 -15.15 -3.54 -6.81
CA ARG A 123 -15.42 -4.21 -8.11
C ARG A 123 -16.89 -4.16 -8.50
N GLU A 124 -17.79 -4.35 -7.55
CA GLU A 124 -19.24 -4.40 -7.81
C GLU A 124 -19.79 -3.03 -8.23
N THR A 125 -19.20 -1.95 -7.71
CA THR A 125 -19.63 -0.58 -8.03
C THR A 125 -19.15 -0.13 -9.42
N ASN A 126 -18.08 -0.72 -9.96
CA ASN A 126 -17.51 -0.38 -11.27
C ASN A 126 -18.01 -1.28 -12.42
N SER A 127 -18.89 -2.25 -12.15
CA SER A 127 -19.39 -3.18 -13.17
C SER A 127 -20.67 -2.69 -13.87
N ASP A 128 -20.60 -1.55 -14.55
CA ASP A 128 -21.53 -1.20 -15.62
C ASP A 128 -21.03 -1.80 -16.95
N GLY A 129 -21.44 -3.04 -17.22
CA GLY A 129 -21.34 -3.69 -18.54
C GLY A 129 -20.03 -4.42 -18.84
N VAL A 130 -20.11 -5.76 -18.93
CA VAL A 130 -19.02 -6.73 -19.25
C VAL A 130 -18.09 -7.03 -18.07
N GLY A 131 -18.61 -7.83 -17.14
CA GLY A 131 -17.88 -8.33 -15.97
C GLY A 131 -16.66 -9.16 -16.33
N HIS A 132 -15.48 -8.58 -16.15
CA HIS A 132 -14.27 -9.35 -15.83
C HIS A 132 -14.10 -9.31 -14.30
N GLY A 133 -14.78 -10.23 -13.61
CA GLY A 133 -14.64 -10.41 -12.17
C GLY A 133 -13.19 -10.72 -11.84
N GLY A 134 -12.49 -9.80 -11.17
CA GLY A 134 -11.10 -10.01 -10.79
C GLY A 134 -11.00 -11.11 -9.73
N THR A 135 -10.33 -12.21 -10.04
CA THR A 135 -10.06 -13.30 -9.10
C THR A 135 -9.01 -12.87 -8.07
N VAL A 136 -9.28 -13.08 -6.78
CA VAL A 136 -8.24 -13.01 -5.75
C VAL A 136 -7.37 -14.26 -5.92
N VAL A 137 -6.09 -14.06 -6.21
CA VAL A 137 -5.11 -15.13 -6.36
C VAL A 137 -4.11 -14.98 -5.22
N GLN A 138 -4.14 -15.93 -4.29
CA GLN A 138 -3.09 -16.04 -3.27
C GLN A 138 -1.89 -16.73 -3.90
N LEU A 139 -0.73 -16.08 -3.85
CA LEU A 139 0.55 -16.65 -4.28
C LEU A 139 1.20 -17.29 -3.04
N HIS A 140 1.62 -18.55 -3.16
CA HIS A 140 2.35 -19.31 -2.13
C HIS A 140 3.87 -19.17 -2.31
#